data_AF-A0A1B9SQA9-F1
#
_entry.id   AF-A0A1B9SQA9-F1
#
_cell.length_a   1.000
_cell.length_b   1.000
_cell.length_c   1.000
_cell.angle_alpha   90.00
_cell.angle_beta   90.00
_cell.angle_gamma   90.00
#
_symmetry.space_group_name_H-M   'P 1'
#
loop_
_entity.id
_entity.type
_entity.pdbx_description
1 polymer ?
#
loop_
_entity_poly.entity_id
_entity_poly.type
_entity_poly.pdbx_seq_one_letter_code
_entity_poly.pdbx_strand_id
1 'polypeptide(L)'
;MSIVDVFAWIVLIVLVASTVAVIVFLAMLPGMVAKRRNHPWIAAVTVGGWVTLFFGFAFWPLVLIWAYVDVPRAANAEKAQ
;
A
#
# COMPACT_ATOMS: atom_id res chain seq x y z
N MET A 1 5.17 -39.48 7.44
CA MET A 1 5.50 -38.31 6.61
C MET A 1 6.68 -38.69 5.76
N SER A 2 6.50 -38.77 4.44
CA SER A 2 7.59 -39.01 3.48
C SER A 2 8.53 -37.79 3.44
N ILE A 3 9.76 -37.97 2.95
CA ILE A 3 10.69 -36.85 2.69
C ILE A 3 10.06 -35.81 1.75
N VAL A 4 9.24 -36.27 0.79
CA VAL A 4 8.52 -35.41 -0.15
C VAL A 4 7.47 -34.57 0.58
N ASP A 5 6.80 -35.13 1.60
CA ASP A 5 5.80 -34.40 2.40
C ASP A 5 6.48 -33.27 3.17
N VAL A 6 7.64 -33.54 3.80
CA VAL A 6 8.42 -32.53 4.54
C VAL A 6 8.88 -31.42 3.60
N PHE A 7 9.40 -31.79 2.42
CA PHE A 7 9.81 -30.83 1.40
C PHE A 7 8.63 -29.96 0.91
N ALA A 8 7.48 -30.58 0.64
CA ALA A 8 6.28 -29.88 0.22
C ALA A 8 5.80 -28.87 1.27
N TRP A 9 5.85 -29.20 2.56
CA TRP A 9 5.53 -28.27 3.64
C TRP A 9 6.47 -27.06 3.68
N ILE A 10 7.78 -27.27 3.50
CA ILE A 10 8.75 -26.18 3.44
C ILE A 10 8.41 -25.24 2.27
N VAL A 11 8.20 -25.79 1.08
CA VAL A 11 7.84 -25.01 -0.11
C VAL A 11 6.53 -24.26 0.11
N LEU A 12 5.52 -24.90 0.68
CA LEU A 12 4.23 -24.29 0.97
C LEU A 12 4.37 -23.11 1.95
N ILE A 13 5.15 -23.27 3.01
CA ILE A 13 5.40 -22.19 3.99
C ILE A 13 6.10 -21.01 3.30
N VAL A 14 7.13 -21.27 2.49
CA VAL A 14 7.84 -20.23 1.74
C VAL A 14 6.91 -19.53 0.75
N LEU A 15 6.07 -20.29 0.04
CA LEU A 15 5.08 -19.75 -0.90
C LEU A 15 4.07 -18.84 -0.20
N VAL A 16 3.54 -19.26 0.95
CA VAL A 16 2.60 -18.45 1.73
C VAL A 16 3.29 -17.22 2.29
N ALA A 17 4.48 -17.36 2.88
CA ALA A 17 5.24 -16.26 3.44
C ALA A 17 5.61 -15.20 2.38
N SER A 18 6.10 -15.64 1.22
CA SER A 18 6.41 -14.75 0.10
C SER A 18 5.17 -14.06 -0.47
N THR A 19 4.06 -14.77 -0.59
CA THR A 19 2.78 -14.20 -1.03
C THR A 19 2.30 -13.10 -0.08
N VAL A 20 2.32 -13.37 1.23
CA VAL A 20 1.96 -12.37 2.25
C VAL A 20 2.90 -11.18 2.22
N ALA A 21 4.21 -11.39 2.05
CA ALA A 21 5.19 -10.32 1.94
C ALA A 21 4.90 -9.39 0.75
N VAL A 22 4.58 -9.95 -0.42
CA VAL A 22 4.21 -9.18 -1.62
C VAL A 22 2.93 -8.37 -1.40
N ILE A 23 1.91 -8.97 -0.78
CA ILE A 23 0.63 -8.29 -0.47
C ILE A 23 0.88 -7.12 0.48
N VAL A 24 1.61 -7.33 1.58
CA VAL A 24 1.93 -6.27 2.54
C VAL A 24 2.72 -5.15 1.87
N PHE A 25 3.71 -5.49 1.05
CA PHE A 25 4.50 -4.51 0.31
C PHE A 25 3.63 -3.66 -0.62
N LEU A 26 2.72 -4.28 -1.37
CA LEU A 26 1.75 -3.58 -2.22
C LEU A 26 0.82 -2.69 -1.39
N ALA A 27 0.31 -3.15 -0.26
CA ALA A 27 -0.57 -2.34 0.61
C ALA A 27 0.12 -1.06 1.11
N MET A 28 1.41 -1.14 1.43
CA MET A 28 2.18 -0.03 2.00
C MET A 28 2.65 1.00 0.96
N LEU A 29 2.77 0.61 -0.31
CA LEU A 29 3.31 1.44 -1.39
C LEU A 29 2.65 2.83 -1.52
N PRO A 30 1.31 2.97 -1.57
CA PRO A 30 0.66 4.28 -1.69
C PRO A 30 0.98 5.20 -0.52
N GLY A 31 0.97 4.67 0.71
CA GLY A 31 1.30 5.42 1.92
C GLY A 31 2.77 5.86 1.95
N MET A 32 3.69 5.00 1.51
CA MET A 32 5.12 5.36 1.39
C MET A 32 5.35 6.47 0.34
N VAL A 33 4.67 6.40 -0.81
CA VAL A 33 4.73 7.46 -1.83
C VAL A 33 4.19 8.77 -1.29
N ALA A 34 3.03 8.76 -0.64
CA ALA A 34 2.44 9.94 -0.02
C ALA A 34 3.36 10.57 1.04
N LYS A 35 4.03 9.75 1.85
CA LYS A 35 4.99 10.21 2.86
C LYS A 35 6.23 10.85 2.22
N ARG A 36 6.78 10.27 1.15
CA ARG A 36 7.94 10.84 0.45
C ARG A 36 7.63 12.15 -0.27
N ARG A 37 6.38 12.35 -0.70
CA ARG A 37 5.93 13.56 -1.40
C ARG A 37 5.36 14.64 -0.48
N ASN A 38 5.35 14.46 0.84
CA ASN A 38 4.70 15.36 1.80
C ASN A 38 3.22 15.63 1.45
N HIS A 39 2.49 14.59 1.04
CA HIS A 39 1.06 14.69 0.74
C HIS A 39 0.28 15.10 2.00
N PRO A 40 -0.72 16.00 1.94
CA PRO A 40 -1.45 16.46 3.13
C PRO A 40 -2.25 15.36 3.84
N TRP A 41 -2.63 14.30 3.12
CA TRP A 41 -3.50 13.22 3.62
C TRP A 41 -2.80 11.85 3.69
N ILE A 42 -1.59 11.78 4.25
CA ILE A 42 -0.78 10.54 4.30
C ILE A 42 -1.55 9.36 4.92
N ALA A 43 -2.26 9.62 6.03
CA ALA A 43 -3.01 8.57 6.73
C ALA A 43 -4.14 8.00 5.86
N ALA A 44 -4.88 8.85 5.15
CA ALA A 44 -5.96 8.42 4.27
C ALA A 44 -5.44 7.59 3.08
N VAL A 45 -4.34 8.01 2.45
CA VAL A 45 -3.70 7.23 1.37
C VAL A 45 -3.21 5.88 1.89
N THR A 46 -2.65 5.86 3.10
CA THR A 46 -2.15 4.62 3.74
C THR A 46 -3.30 3.65 4.00
N VAL A 47 -4.37 4.09 4.66
CA VAL A 47 -5.56 3.26 4.90
C VAL A 47 -6.21 2.83 3.58
N GLY A 48 -6.30 3.74 2.61
CA GLY A 48 -6.80 3.44 1.27
C GLY A 48 -6.01 2.33 0.59
N GLY A 49 -4.67 2.32 0.70
CA GLY A 49 -3.82 1.26 0.16
C GLY A 49 -4.13 -0.11 0.75
N TRP A 50 -4.34 -0.19 2.07
CA TRP A 50 -4.73 -1.45 2.74
C TRP A 50 -6.14 -1.91 2.38
N VAL A 51 -7.12 -0.99 2.43
CA VAL A 51 -8.53 -1.30 2.19
C VAL A 51 -8.73 -1.76 0.74
N THR A 52 -8.20 -1.01 -0.23
CA THR A 52 -8.40 -1.34 -1.65
C THR A 52 -7.68 -2.60 -2.09
N LEU A 53 -6.57 -2.98 -1.43
CA LEU A 53 -5.93 -4.26 -1.66
C LEU A 53 -6.80 -5.42 -1.17
N PHE A 54 -7.46 -5.26 -0.01
CA PHE A 54 -8.34 -6.27 0.57
C PHE A 54 -9.65 -6.44 -0.22
N PHE A 55 -10.16 -5.37 -0.83
CA PHE A 55 -11.37 -5.37 -1.66
C PHE A 55 -11.13 -5.76 -3.14
N GLY A 56 -10.06 -6.50 -3.42
CA GLY A 56 -9.85 -7.13 -4.72
C GLY A 56 -8.93 -6.37 -5.67
N PHE A 57 -8.00 -5.55 -5.15
CA PHE A 57 -6.92 -4.89 -5.90
C PHE A 57 -7.36 -3.85 -6.94
N ALA A 58 -8.60 -3.89 -7.42
CA ALA A 58 -9.10 -3.07 -8.52
C ALA A 58 -8.98 -1.56 -8.25
N PHE A 59 -9.20 -1.14 -7.00
CA PHE A 59 -9.12 0.26 -6.60
C PHE A 59 -7.75 0.70 -6.08
N TRP A 60 -6.80 -0.23 -5.96
CA TRP A 60 -5.47 0.08 -5.44
C TRP A 60 -4.68 1.07 -6.32
N PRO A 61 -4.70 0.94 -7.67
CA PRO A 61 -4.07 1.93 -8.54
C PRO A 61 -4.67 3.33 -8.40
N LEU A 62 -5.96 3.46 -8.07
CA LEU A 62 -6.59 4.76 -7.85
C LEU A 62 -6.04 5.46 -6.60
N VAL A 63 -5.84 4.72 -5.51
CA VAL A 63 -5.22 5.27 -4.30
C VAL A 63 -3.77 5.63 -4.54
N LEU A 64 -3.06 4.83 -5.34
CA LEU A 64 -1.71 5.15 -5.76
C LEU A 64 -1.69 6.44 -6.60
N ILE A 65 -2.56 6.58 -7.61
CA ILE A 65 -2.70 7.80 -8.40
C ILE A 65 -2.99 8.99 -7.48
N TRP A 66 -3.88 8.83 -6.50
CA TRP A 66 -4.16 9.89 -5.53
C TRP A 66 -2.93 10.28 -4.70
N ALA A 67 -2.03 9.35 -4.38
CA ALA A 67 -0.74 9.66 -3.75
C ALA A 67 0.18 10.53 -4.62
N TYR A 68 -0.02 10.56 -5.94
CA TYR A 68 0.67 11.42 -6.90
C TYR A 68 -0.07 12.72 -7.20
N VAL A 69 -1.35 12.84 -6.84
CA VAL A 69 -2.09 14.08 -7.03
C VAL A 69 -1.62 15.11 -6.02
N ASP A 70 -1.00 16.17 -6.50
CA ASP A 70 -0.62 17.30 -5.67
C ASP A 70 -1.89 18.06 -5.28
N VAL A 71 -2.33 17.92 -4.02
CA VAL A 71 -3.41 18.76 -3.50
C VAL A 71 -2.84 20.17 -3.30
N PRO A 72 -3.42 21.23 -3.90
CA PRO A 72 -2.93 22.57 -3.72
C PRO A 72 -2.91 22.91 -2.23
N ARG A 73 -1.70 23.04 -1.67
CA ARG A 73 -1.48 23.59 -0.34
C ARG A 73 -2.12 24.98 -0.38
N ALA A 74 -3.13 25.22 0.47
CA ALA A 74 -3.89 26.46 0.49
C ALA A 74 -2.91 27.65 0.58
N ALA A 75 -2.61 28.25 -0.56
CA ALA A 75 -1.62 29.31 -0.68
C ALA A 75 -2.16 30.67 -0.22
N ASN A 76 -3.35 30.73 0.37
CA ASN A 76 -4.13 31.96 0.48
C ASN A 76 -4.67 32.28 1.89
N ALA A 77 -4.15 31.66 2.96
CA ALA A 77 -4.51 32.10 4.32
C ALA A 77 -3.68 33.31 4.80
N GLU A 78 -2.58 33.64 4.11
CA GLU A 78 -1.63 34.67 4.56
C GLU A 78 -1.70 35.99 3.75
N LYS A 79 -2.58 36.09 2.75
CA LYS A 79 -2.79 37.35 1.98
C LYS A 79 -4.06 38.12 2.37
N ALA A 80 -4.65 37.82 3.53
CA ALA A 80 -5.88 38.45 4.00
C ALA A 80 -5.77 39.13 5.39
N GLN A 81 -4.55 39.44 5.83
CA GLN A 81 -4.30 40.34 6.97
C GLN A 81 -3.26 41.40 6.59
#